data_AF-A0A6I9YLY2-F1
#
_entry.id   AF-A0A6I9YLY2-F1
#
_cell.length_a   1.000
_cell.length_b   1.000
_cell.length_c   1.000
_cell.angle_alpha   90.00
_cell.angle_beta   90.00
_cell.angle_gamma   90.00
#
_symmetry.space_group_name_H-M   'P 1'
#
loop_
_entity.id
_entity.type
_entity.pdbx_description
1 polymer ?
#
loop_
_entity_poly.entity_id
_entity_poly.type
_entity_poly.pdbx_seq_one_letter_code
_entity_poly.pdbx_strand_id
1 'polypeptide(L)'
;MEKLCVVMEVTPMDSSRSMTYVEKDSLVQRLARGLHKINAQTLEAGITDRTPATKTIAFLQKQIFEFTQRLHTAEVERRSLRLELTEFKRNLNEMKKEADKAHSFQEQLYVFKQSKLITHERFESACEELNNALLREQQAQMLLKEQAQQLQELQFKLELHSSEEADKKQTLSDAVKSLSEAKMELRRKDQSLRQLNRHLTQLEQDKRRLEESIHDAESALRMAAKDKELIVSHMKSVESIFQNVRDQISLSWTTASRNDFALQLPKLHLETFAMEGLKGGPEVIAFQAMIISFIDVYQFACSRVSALEREITSHRHHIATLKSELQTACLRENESLHSDSRNASSILTVSSSLPQLDQGCLPGFLPLKSESDYDLPFTLAHNRSPISSSFPSNLHVMSAKRAMPNGC
;
A
#
# COMPACT_ATOMS: atom_id res chain seq x y z
N MET A 1 -14.30 -104.17 92.24
CA MET A 1 -14.14 -105.61 91.91
C MET A 1 -12.70 -105.77 91.45
N GLU A 2 -11.93 -106.79 91.82
CA GLU A 2 -12.28 -108.15 92.25
C GLU A 2 -11.59 -108.55 93.57
N LYS A 3 -12.02 -109.67 94.18
CA LYS A 3 -11.38 -110.24 95.38
C LYS A 3 -10.25 -111.17 94.94
N LEU A 4 -9.01 -110.93 95.37
CA LEU A 4 -7.96 -111.96 95.28
C LEU A 4 -7.93 -112.77 96.58
N CYS A 5 -8.43 -114.00 96.52
CA CYS A 5 -8.28 -114.99 97.58
C CYS A 5 -6.81 -115.43 97.68
N VAL A 6 -6.23 -115.37 98.88
CA VAL A 6 -5.01 -116.13 99.19
C VAL A 6 -5.46 -117.58 99.43
N VAL A 7 -5.25 -118.44 98.43
CA VAL A 7 -5.45 -119.88 98.58
C VAL A 7 -4.31 -120.42 99.44
N MET A 8 -4.66 -120.96 100.61
CA MET A 8 -3.73 -121.64 101.51
C MET A 8 -3.61 -123.09 101.04
N GLU A 9 -2.55 -123.40 100.30
CA GLU A 9 -2.30 -124.74 99.78
C GLU A 9 -1.90 -125.69 100.93
N VAL A 10 -2.83 -126.52 101.35
CA VAL A 10 -2.61 -127.58 102.34
C VAL A 10 -2.11 -128.82 101.60
N THR A 11 -0.81 -129.04 101.57
CA THR A 11 -0.23 -130.35 101.21
C THR A 11 -0.17 -131.25 102.46
N PRO A 12 -0.52 -132.54 102.34
CA PRO A 12 -0.79 -133.38 103.50
C PRO A 12 0.48 -133.94 104.16
N MET A 13 0.33 -134.21 105.45
CA MET A 13 1.31 -134.84 106.31
C MET A 13 1.46 -136.32 105.95
N ASP A 14 2.61 -136.72 105.40
CA ASP A 14 2.97 -138.13 105.25
C ASP A 14 4.15 -138.50 106.17
N SER A 15 4.09 -139.69 106.75
CA SER A 15 4.81 -139.99 107.99
C SER A 15 6.12 -140.76 107.80
N SER A 16 6.97 -140.69 108.82
CA SER A 16 8.09 -141.62 109.10
C SER A 16 9.37 -141.52 108.25
N ARG A 17 10.22 -140.53 108.59
CA ARG A 17 11.58 -140.86 109.05
C ARG A 17 12.18 -139.75 109.91
N SER A 18 12.79 -140.15 111.01
CA SER A 18 13.50 -139.26 111.92
C SER A 18 14.74 -138.66 111.26
N MET A 19 14.82 -137.34 111.13
CA MET A 19 16.13 -136.68 111.17
C MET A 19 16.05 -135.25 111.71
N THR A 20 16.89 -135.03 112.71
CA THR A 20 17.14 -133.79 113.43
C THR A 20 17.52 -132.63 112.51
N TYR A 21 16.67 -131.61 112.43
CA TYR A 21 17.14 -130.24 112.18
C TYR A 21 16.34 -129.24 113.03
N VAL A 22 16.70 -129.17 114.32
CA VAL A 22 16.31 -128.03 115.15
C VAL A 22 17.17 -126.85 114.69
N GLU A 23 16.65 -126.08 113.75
CA GLU A 23 17.27 -124.89 113.21
C GLU A 23 17.70 -123.99 114.37
N LYS A 24 19.02 -123.89 114.58
CA LYS A 24 19.60 -123.12 115.69
C LYS A 24 19.18 -121.68 115.49
N ASP A 25 18.57 -121.11 116.53
CA ASP A 25 17.96 -119.77 116.56
C ASP A 25 16.58 -119.61 115.93
N SER A 26 15.85 -120.70 115.63
CA SER A 26 14.41 -120.58 115.37
C SER A 26 13.70 -119.87 116.54
N LEU A 27 12.69 -119.05 116.23
CA LEU A 27 11.96 -118.25 117.21
C LEU A 27 11.40 -119.13 118.34
N VAL A 28 10.94 -120.34 118.00
CA VAL A 28 10.44 -121.36 118.94
C VAL A 28 11.54 -121.82 119.88
N GLN A 29 12.76 -122.10 119.38
CA GLN A 29 13.88 -122.53 120.22
C GLN A 29 14.38 -121.40 121.14
N ARG A 30 14.43 -120.15 120.64
CA ARG A 30 14.80 -118.98 121.46
C ARG A 30 13.76 -118.68 122.54
N LEU A 31 12.46 -118.74 122.23
CA LEU A 31 11.37 -118.63 123.22
C LEU A 31 11.45 -119.74 124.28
N ALA A 32 11.63 -121.00 123.87
CA ALA A 32 11.72 -122.14 124.78
C ALA A 32 12.92 -122.01 125.74
N ARG A 33 14.11 -121.63 125.24
CA ARG A 33 15.29 -121.38 126.09
C ARG A 33 15.09 -120.17 127.01
N GLY A 34 14.44 -119.11 126.54
CA GLY A 34 14.09 -117.94 127.35
C GLY A 34 13.18 -118.29 128.54
N LEU A 35 12.10 -119.02 128.27
CA LEU A 35 11.19 -119.54 129.30
C LEU A 35 11.90 -120.47 130.30
N HIS A 36 12.74 -121.39 129.81
CA HIS A 36 13.49 -122.30 130.68
C HIS A 36 14.48 -121.56 131.58
N LYS A 37 15.13 -120.50 131.06
CA LYS A 37 16.04 -119.65 131.83
C LYS A 37 15.31 -118.85 132.90
N ILE A 38 14.15 -118.28 132.59
CA ILE A 38 13.31 -117.56 133.56
C ILE A 38 12.83 -118.52 134.67
N ASN A 39 12.36 -119.72 134.32
CA ASN A 39 11.95 -120.71 135.33
C ASN A 39 13.11 -121.12 136.26
N ALA A 40 14.31 -121.34 135.72
CA ALA A 40 15.50 -121.64 136.52
C ALA A 40 15.90 -120.47 137.43
N GLN A 41 15.89 -119.24 136.91
CA GLN A 41 16.17 -118.02 137.69
C GLN A 41 15.12 -117.76 138.79
N THR A 42 13.87 -118.17 138.59
CA THR A 42 12.82 -118.08 139.62
C THR A 42 13.05 -119.10 140.75
N LEU A 43 13.64 -120.26 140.43
CA LEU A 43 13.95 -121.32 141.40
C LEU A 43 15.10 -120.94 142.34
N GLU A 44 16.14 -120.27 141.84
CA GLU A 44 17.26 -119.79 142.68
C GLU A 44 16.93 -118.53 143.49
N ALA A 45 15.89 -117.78 143.14
CA ALA A 45 15.51 -116.55 143.84
C ALA A 45 14.69 -116.76 145.13
N GLY A 46 14.37 -118.01 145.50
CA GLY A 46 13.72 -118.35 146.77
C GLY A 46 12.26 -117.87 146.95
N ILE A 47 11.59 -117.41 145.88
CA ILE A 47 10.22 -116.91 145.95
C ILE A 47 9.23 -118.05 145.74
N THR A 48 8.74 -118.63 146.84
CA THR A 48 7.60 -119.57 146.84
C THR A 48 6.26 -118.83 146.74
N ASP A 49 6.06 -118.03 145.68
CA ASP A 49 4.73 -117.61 145.25
C ASP A 49 4.46 -118.05 143.81
N ARG A 50 3.55 -119.04 143.69
CA ARG A 50 3.20 -119.70 142.43
C ARG A 50 2.25 -118.80 141.65
N THR A 51 2.79 -117.73 141.06
CA THR A 51 2.01 -116.88 140.14
C THR A 51 1.32 -117.76 139.08
N PRO A 52 -0.02 -117.71 138.97
CA PRO A 52 -0.75 -118.66 138.15
C PRO A 52 -0.44 -118.46 136.67
N ALA A 53 -0.27 -119.56 135.93
CA ALA A 53 0.15 -119.56 134.52
C ALA A 53 -0.73 -118.67 133.60
N THR A 54 -1.97 -118.39 134.00
CA THR A 54 -2.87 -117.42 133.36
C THR A 54 -2.27 -116.01 133.25
N LYS A 55 -1.53 -115.53 134.26
CA LYS A 55 -0.85 -114.22 134.23
C LYS A 55 0.29 -114.20 133.20
N THR A 56 1.07 -115.28 133.12
CA THR A 56 2.19 -115.41 132.17
C THR A 56 1.70 -115.51 130.72
N ILE A 57 0.60 -116.23 130.49
CA ILE A 57 -0.05 -116.32 129.17
C ILE A 57 -0.60 -114.94 128.76
N ALA A 58 -1.26 -114.21 129.67
CA ALA A 58 -1.75 -112.85 129.38
C ALA A 58 -0.61 -111.86 129.05
N PHE A 59 0.53 -111.94 129.77
CA PHE A 59 1.72 -111.14 129.45
C PHE A 59 2.31 -111.50 128.07
N LEU A 60 2.38 -112.79 127.74
CA LEU A 60 2.86 -113.25 126.43
C LEU A 60 1.93 -112.81 125.29
N GLN A 61 0.61 -112.92 125.47
CA GLN A 61 -0.40 -112.43 124.51
C GLN A 61 -0.26 -110.91 124.29
N LYS A 62 -0.06 -110.14 125.36
CA LYS A 62 0.22 -108.70 125.26
C LYS A 62 1.50 -108.42 124.47
N GLN A 63 2.60 -109.11 124.76
CA GLN A 63 3.87 -108.93 124.05
C GLN A 63 3.80 -109.33 122.56
N ILE A 64 3.08 -110.41 122.23
CA ILE A 64 2.84 -110.81 120.84
C ILE A 64 1.99 -109.75 120.13
N PHE A 65 0.93 -109.25 120.76
CA PHE A 65 0.10 -108.18 120.20
C PHE A 65 0.89 -106.89 119.93
N GLU A 66 1.67 -106.41 120.90
CA GLU A 66 2.56 -105.25 120.77
C GLU A 66 3.65 -105.44 119.69
N PHE A 67 4.11 -106.67 119.48
CA PHE A 67 5.03 -107.00 118.40
C PHE A 67 4.35 -106.99 117.02
N THR A 68 3.18 -107.63 116.88
CA THR A 68 2.42 -107.65 115.63
C THR A 68 1.93 -106.25 115.24
N GLN A 69 1.54 -105.42 116.21
CA GLN A 69 1.17 -104.03 115.95
C GLN A 69 2.36 -103.24 115.39
N ARG A 70 3.55 -103.31 116.01
CA ARG A 70 4.77 -102.66 115.48
C ARG A 70 5.16 -103.17 114.10
N LEU A 71 5.04 -104.48 113.85
CA LEU A 71 5.31 -105.06 112.54
C LEU A 71 4.33 -104.56 111.47
N HIS A 72 3.04 -104.43 111.82
CA HIS A 72 2.02 -103.87 110.93
C HIS A 72 2.32 -102.40 110.59
N THR A 73 2.62 -101.57 111.61
CA THR A 73 3.03 -100.17 111.39
C THR A 73 4.23 -100.08 110.44
N ALA A 74 5.30 -100.85 110.70
CA ALA A 74 6.49 -100.86 109.85
C ALA A 74 6.21 -101.36 108.41
N GLU A 75 5.32 -102.34 108.22
CA GLU A 75 4.94 -102.81 106.87
C GLU A 75 4.04 -101.80 106.14
N VAL A 76 3.17 -101.08 106.84
CA VAL A 76 2.37 -99.97 106.28
C VAL A 76 3.28 -98.82 105.86
N GLU A 77 4.22 -98.39 106.71
CA GLU A 77 5.24 -97.38 106.39
C GLU A 77 6.10 -97.82 105.20
N ARG A 78 6.58 -99.07 105.19
CA ARG A 78 7.36 -99.63 104.06
C ARG A 78 6.58 -99.67 102.74
N ARG A 79 5.25 -99.79 102.80
CA ARG A 79 4.37 -99.69 101.62
C ARG A 79 4.15 -98.24 101.20
N SER A 80 3.91 -97.31 102.14
CA SER A 80 3.79 -95.87 101.87
C SER A 80 5.04 -95.34 101.18
N LEU A 81 6.21 -95.57 101.78
CA LEU A 81 7.51 -95.15 101.25
C LEU A 81 7.80 -95.75 99.86
N ARG A 82 7.29 -96.94 99.55
CA ARG A 82 7.40 -97.51 98.20
C ARG A 82 6.52 -96.78 97.18
N LEU A 83 5.29 -96.42 97.56
CA LEU A 83 4.39 -95.64 96.70
C LEU A 83 4.98 -94.25 96.45
N GLU A 84 5.39 -93.55 97.51
CA GLU A 84 6.08 -92.25 97.44
C GLU A 84 7.34 -92.32 96.56
N LEU A 85 8.17 -93.37 96.69
CA LEU A 85 9.36 -93.55 95.84
C LEU A 85 8.98 -93.78 94.36
N THR A 86 7.92 -94.55 94.07
CA THR A 86 7.43 -94.71 92.69
C THR A 86 6.86 -93.43 92.11
N GLU A 87 6.15 -92.64 92.91
CA GLU A 87 5.64 -91.33 92.51
C GLU A 87 6.77 -90.32 92.30
N PHE A 88 7.74 -90.27 93.20
CA PHE A 88 8.92 -89.41 93.05
C PHE A 88 9.70 -89.76 91.78
N LYS A 89 9.88 -91.05 91.45
CA LYS A 89 10.47 -91.50 90.18
C LYS A 89 9.64 -91.08 88.96
N ARG A 90 8.31 -91.13 89.02
CA ARG A 90 7.42 -90.64 87.96
C ARG A 90 7.63 -89.14 87.75
N ASN A 91 7.58 -88.35 88.83
CA ASN A 91 7.74 -86.90 88.80
C ASN A 91 9.14 -86.49 88.30
N LEU A 92 10.21 -87.22 88.66
CA LEU A 92 11.57 -86.99 88.15
C LEU A 92 11.65 -87.21 86.63
N ASN A 93 10.99 -88.25 86.11
CA ASN A 93 10.94 -88.53 84.67
C ASN A 93 10.09 -87.49 83.92
N GLU A 94 9.03 -86.97 84.52
CA GLU A 94 8.23 -85.87 83.97
C GLU A 94 9.02 -84.56 83.93
N MET A 95 9.69 -84.18 85.03
CA MET A 95 10.59 -83.02 85.05
C MET A 95 11.74 -83.14 84.05
N LYS A 96 12.33 -84.33 83.88
CA LYS A 96 13.38 -84.55 82.88
C LYS A 96 12.87 -84.29 81.47
N LYS A 97 11.70 -84.84 81.11
CA LYS A 97 11.07 -84.59 79.80
C LYS A 97 10.78 -83.10 79.58
N GLU A 98 10.39 -82.37 80.62
CA GLU A 98 10.13 -80.93 80.50
C GLU A 98 11.42 -80.11 80.36
N ALA A 99 12.50 -80.50 81.04
CA ALA A 99 13.83 -79.92 80.84
C ALA A 99 14.36 -80.18 79.42
N ASP A 100 14.18 -81.40 78.89
CA ASP A 100 14.57 -81.76 77.52
C ASP A 100 13.80 -80.90 76.47
N LYS A 101 12.49 -80.65 76.68
CA LYS A 101 11.70 -79.72 75.86
C LYS A 101 12.18 -78.27 75.98
N ALA A 102 12.46 -77.80 77.21
CA ALA A 102 12.91 -76.44 77.44
C ALA A 102 14.25 -76.16 76.72
N HIS A 103 15.18 -77.11 76.74
CA HIS A 103 16.41 -77.04 75.96
C HIS A 103 16.15 -77.04 74.44
N SER A 104 15.23 -77.89 73.95
CA SER A 104 14.85 -77.89 72.52
C SER A 104 14.29 -76.53 72.07
N PHE A 105 13.42 -75.90 72.86
CA PHE A 105 12.91 -74.57 72.54
C PHE A 105 13.99 -73.48 72.64
N GLN A 106 14.93 -73.59 73.59
CA GLN A 106 16.06 -72.67 73.72
C GLN A 106 16.99 -72.74 72.48
N GLU A 107 17.26 -73.94 71.97
CA GLU A 107 18.06 -74.16 70.77
C GLU A 107 17.35 -73.64 69.51
N GLN A 108 16.05 -73.92 69.36
CA GLN A 108 15.24 -73.35 68.27
C GLN A 108 15.21 -71.82 68.29
N LEU A 109 15.09 -71.19 69.46
CA LEU A 109 15.14 -69.73 69.62
C LEU A 109 16.52 -69.16 69.27
N TYR A 110 17.60 -69.88 69.56
CA TYR A 110 18.96 -69.48 69.19
C TYR A 110 19.16 -69.48 67.68
N VAL A 111 18.79 -70.59 67.01
CA VAL A 111 18.87 -70.73 65.55
C VAL A 111 17.95 -69.70 64.85
N PHE A 112 16.74 -69.48 65.36
CA PHE A 112 15.81 -68.48 64.82
C PHE A 112 16.33 -67.04 64.96
N LYS A 113 16.99 -66.71 66.07
CA LYS A 113 17.64 -65.40 66.24
C LYS A 113 18.78 -65.21 65.24
N GLN A 114 19.65 -66.22 65.05
CA GLN A 114 20.71 -66.14 64.05
C GLN A 114 20.16 -66.02 62.61
N SER A 115 19.08 -66.73 62.27
CA SER A 115 18.54 -66.73 60.90
C SER A 115 17.74 -65.47 60.52
N LYS A 116 17.19 -64.74 61.50
CA LYS A 116 16.42 -63.50 61.27
C LYS A 116 17.18 -62.19 61.50
N LEU A 117 18.39 -62.22 62.04
CA LEU A 117 19.27 -61.05 61.97
C LEU A 117 19.72 -60.87 60.52
N ILE A 118 19.15 -59.88 59.83
CA ILE A 118 19.84 -59.23 58.72
C ILE A 118 21.20 -58.79 59.27
N THR A 119 22.30 -59.22 58.66
CA THR A 119 23.63 -58.82 59.13
C THR A 119 23.72 -57.30 59.12
N HIS A 120 24.35 -56.72 60.15
CA HIS A 120 24.42 -55.26 60.32
C HIS A 120 24.92 -54.58 59.04
N GLU A 121 25.96 -55.15 58.42
CA GLU A 121 26.53 -54.77 57.13
C GLU A 121 25.50 -54.70 55.98
N ARG A 122 24.53 -55.62 55.90
CA ARG A 122 23.49 -55.60 54.86
C ARG A 122 22.47 -54.49 55.09
N PHE A 123 22.19 -54.15 56.35
CA PHE A 123 21.33 -53.02 56.68
C PHE A 123 22.04 -51.69 56.46
N GLU A 124 23.30 -51.56 56.87
CA GLU A 124 24.13 -50.39 56.59
C GLU A 124 24.32 -50.17 55.09
N SER A 125 24.66 -51.20 54.33
CA SER A 125 24.80 -51.13 52.87
C SER A 125 23.49 -50.69 52.19
N ALA A 126 22.32 -51.17 52.65
CA ALA A 126 21.04 -50.72 52.14
C ALA A 126 20.73 -49.25 52.50
N CYS A 127 21.12 -48.80 53.69
CA CYS A 127 21.01 -47.39 54.11
C CYS A 127 21.94 -46.47 53.29
N GLU A 128 23.18 -46.89 53.04
CA GLU A 128 24.12 -46.18 52.18
C GLU A 128 23.62 -46.12 50.73
N GLU A 129 23.11 -47.22 50.17
CA GLU A 129 22.56 -47.24 48.81
C GLU A 129 21.31 -46.34 48.70
N LEU A 130 20.42 -46.35 49.70
CA LEU A 130 19.26 -45.46 49.76
C LEU A 130 19.70 -43.98 49.81
N ASN A 131 20.71 -43.65 50.62
CA ASN A 131 21.22 -42.29 50.73
C ASN A 131 21.89 -41.83 49.43
N ASN A 132 22.66 -42.71 48.78
CA ASN A 132 23.26 -42.48 47.46
C ASN A 132 22.20 -42.39 46.34
N ALA A 133 21.07 -43.10 46.45
CA ALA A 133 19.94 -42.95 45.55
C ALA A 133 19.21 -41.61 45.75
N LEU A 134 19.00 -41.20 47.00
CA LEU A 134 18.40 -39.90 47.34
C LEU A 134 19.26 -38.72 46.84
N LEU A 135 20.59 -38.80 46.98
CA LEU A 135 21.50 -37.77 46.47
C LEU A 135 21.44 -37.68 44.93
N ARG A 136 21.42 -38.82 44.23
CA ARG A 136 21.25 -38.86 42.77
C ARG A 136 19.91 -38.28 42.32
N GLU A 137 18.82 -38.58 43.04
CA GLU A 137 17.49 -38.02 42.78
C GLU A 137 17.48 -36.50 42.98
N GLN A 138 18.07 -35.98 44.05
CA GLN A 138 18.18 -34.53 44.28
C GLN A 138 18.99 -33.83 43.16
N GLN A 139 20.08 -34.44 42.70
CA GLN A 139 20.86 -33.92 41.56
C GLN A 139 20.04 -33.93 40.27
N ALA A 140 19.32 -35.01 39.97
CA ALA A 140 18.44 -35.11 38.81
C ALA A 140 17.32 -34.05 38.86
N GLN A 141 16.73 -33.80 40.02
CA GLN A 141 15.72 -32.75 40.21
C GLN A 141 16.28 -31.33 40.01
N MET A 142 17.54 -31.07 40.37
CA MET A 142 18.19 -29.78 40.05
C MET A 142 18.39 -29.61 38.54
N LEU A 143 18.91 -30.64 37.86
CA LEU A 143 19.09 -30.62 36.39
C LEU A 143 17.77 -30.47 35.64
N LEU A 144 16.70 -31.14 36.08
CA LEU A 144 15.36 -30.98 35.49
C LEU A 144 14.80 -29.56 35.66
N LYS A 145 15.04 -28.91 36.80
CA LYS A 145 14.65 -27.50 37.02
C LYS A 145 15.44 -26.55 36.13
N GLU A 146 16.76 -26.78 35.98
CA GLU A 146 17.61 -26.00 35.08
C GLU A 146 17.18 -26.16 33.62
N GLN A 147 16.93 -27.38 33.15
CA GLN A 147 16.43 -27.64 31.79
C GLN A 147 15.05 -27.03 31.56
N ALA A 148 14.14 -27.08 32.54
CA ALA A 148 12.83 -26.43 32.46
C ALA A 148 12.95 -24.91 32.35
N GLN A 149 13.87 -24.28 33.10
CA GLN A 149 14.16 -22.85 32.98
C GLN A 149 14.77 -22.51 31.60
N GLN A 150 15.76 -23.27 31.14
CA GLN A 150 16.37 -23.07 29.81
C GLN A 150 15.34 -23.18 28.68
N LEU A 151 14.39 -24.12 28.77
CA LEU A 151 13.27 -24.25 27.84
C LEU A 151 12.32 -23.04 27.89
N GLN A 152 11.98 -22.53 29.08
CA GLN A 152 11.16 -21.32 29.21
C GLN A 152 11.87 -20.08 28.64
N GLU A 153 13.17 -19.92 28.88
CA GLU A 153 13.97 -18.83 28.31
C GLU A 153 14.06 -18.91 26.78
N LEU A 154 14.20 -20.11 26.22
CA LEU A 154 14.19 -20.33 24.77
C LEU A 154 12.81 -20.06 24.17
N GLN A 155 11.73 -20.48 24.85
CA GLN A 155 10.36 -20.19 24.44
C GLN A 155 10.10 -18.68 24.39
N PHE A 156 10.49 -17.94 25.45
CA PHE A 156 10.36 -16.48 25.49
C PHE A 156 11.16 -15.79 24.38
N LYS A 157 12.41 -16.21 24.13
CA LYS A 157 13.24 -15.68 23.03
C LYS A 157 12.61 -15.96 21.65
N LEU A 158 12.00 -17.14 21.47
CA LEU A 158 11.33 -17.51 20.23
C LEU A 158 10.04 -16.71 20.02
N GLU A 159 9.24 -16.50 21.07
CA GLU A 159 8.03 -15.67 21.04
C GLU A 159 8.37 -14.21 20.70
N LEU A 160 9.40 -13.64 21.34
CA LEU A 160 9.90 -12.29 21.05
C LEU A 160 10.39 -12.16 19.60
N HIS A 161 11.17 -13.13 19.11
CA HIS A 161 11.59 -13.15 17.70
C HIS A 161 10.40 -13.29 16.75
N SER A 162 9.38 -14.08 17.10
CA SER A 162 8.17 -14.23 16.29
C SER A 162 7.36 -12.94 16.20
N SER A 163 7.20 -12.20 17.31
CA SER A 163 6.56 -10.88 17.30
C SER A 163 7.38 -9.85 16.51
N GLU A 164 8.71 -9.81 16.71
CA GLU A 164 9.57 -8.91 15.93
C GLU A 164 9.51 -9.21 14.42
N GLU A 165 9.44 -10.49 14.03
CA GLU A 165 9.33 -10.88 12.62
C GLU A 165 7.97 -10.50 12.03
N ALA A 166 6.90 -10.60 12.81
CA ALA A 166 5.57 -10.13 12.42
C ALA A 166 5.55 -8.61 12.21
N ASP A 167 6.13 -7.82 13.13
CA ASP A 167 6.22 -6.36 13.02
C ASP A 167 7.08 -5.92 11.83
N LYS A 168 8.20 -6.62 11.58
CA LYS A 168 9.05 -6.39 10.40
C LYS A 168 8.31 -6.70 9.10
N LYS A 169 7.54 -7.80 9.05
CA LYS A 169 6.69 -8.15 7.90
C LYS A 169 5.59 -7.12 7.66
N GLN A 170 4.93 -6.64 8.71
CA GLN A 170 3.90 -5.60 8.63
C GLN A 170 4.51 -4.29 8.11
N THR A 171 5.62 -3.84 8.70
CA THR A 171 6.33 -2.62 8.26
C THR A 171 6.75 -2.71 6.79
N LEU A 172 7.24 -3.87 6.34
CA LEU A 172 7.58 -4.12 4.94
C LEU A 172 6.34 -4.07 4.03
N SER A 173 5.22 -4.67 4.46
CA SER A 173 3.94 -4.62 3.75
C SER A 173 3.46 -3.17 3.54
N ASP A 174 3.49 -2.35 4.60
CA ASP A 174 3.07 -0.95 4.55
C ASP A 174 4.02 -0.08 3.72
N ALA A 175 5.33 -0.34 3.75
CA ALA A 175 6.29 0.30 2.86
C ALA A 175 6.06 -0.06 1.38
N VAL A 176 5.79 -1.34 1.08
CA VAL A 176 5.45 -1.80 -0.28
C VAL A 176 4.14 -1.18 -0.77
N LYS A 177 3.13 -1.09 0.09
CA LYS A 177 1.85 -0.41 -0.19
C LYS A 177 2.09 1.07 -0.51
N SER A 178 2.79 1.79 0.36
CA SER A 178 3.13 3.22 0.17
C SER A 178 3.90 3.46 -1.13
N LEU A 179 4.87 2.59 -1.45
CA LEU A 179 5.61 2.65 -2.72
C LEU A 179 4.71 2.40 -3.93
N SER A 180 3.72 1.49 -3.81
CA SER A 180 2.75 1.22 -4.87
C SER A 180 1.83 2.43 -5.12
N GLU A 181 1.41 3.12 -4.06
CA GLU A 181 0.58 4.33 -4.13
C GLU A 181 1.38 5.48 -4.77
N ALA A 182 2.61 5.74 -4.31
CA ALA A 182 3.51 6.72 -4.91
C ALA A 182 3.80 6.45 -6.40
N LYS A 183 4.00 5.18 -6.77
CA LYS A 183 4.18 4.75 -8.17
C LYS A 183 2.93 4.98 -9.02
N MET A 184 1.73 4.76 -8.47
CA MET A 184 0.47 5.05 -9.16
C MET A 184 0.25 6.55 -9.33
N GLU A 185 0.59 7.37 -8.34
CA GLU A 185 0.48 8.82 -8.45
C GLU A 185 1.48 9.41 -9.45
N LEU A 186 2.72 8.91 -9.47
CA LEU A 186 3.70 9.26 -10.51
C LEU A 186 3.16 8.98 -11.92
N ARG A 187 2.44 7.86 -12.12
CA ARG A 187 1.79 7.54 -13.39
C ARG A 187 0.65 8.51 -13.75
N ARG A 188 -0.13 8.99 -12.77
CA ARG A 188 -1.15 10.03 -13.00
C ARG A 188 -0.48 11.36 -13.39
N LYS A 189 0.55 11.79 -12.66
CA LYS A 189 1.30 13.02 -12.97
C LYS A 189 1.95 12.97 -14.36
N ASP A 190 2.55 11.84 -14.75
CA ASP A 190 3.09 11.62 -16.10
C ASP A 190 2.01 11.74 -17.20
N GLN A 191 0.80 11.21 -16.96
CA GLN A 191 -0.33 11.37 -17.89
C GLN A 191 -0.79 12.84 -18.00
N SER A 192 -0.92 13.55 -16.87
CA SER A 192 -1.25 14.98 -16.85
C SER A 192 -0.17 15.83 -17.53
N LEU A 193 1.11 15.51 -17.35
CA LEU A 193 2.23 16.17 -18.03
C LEU A 193 2.14 15.98 -19.55
N ARG A 194 1.86 14.75 -20.02
CA ARG A 194 1.62 14.47 -21.46
C ARG A 194 0.38 15.16 -22.03
N GLN A 195 -0.63 15.47 -21.21
CA GLN A 195 -1.77 16.31 -21.62
C GLN A 195 -1.35 17.77 -21.73
N LEU A 196 -0.73 18.32 -20.68
CA LEU A 196 -0.26 19.71 -20.65
C LEU A 196 0.75 20.00 -21.78
N ASN A 197 1.68 19.10 -22.05
CA ASN A 197 2.65 19.26 -23.14
C ASN A 197 1.99 19.32 -24.52
N ARG A 198 0.88 18.60 -24.74
CA ARG A 198 0.10 18.70 -25.99
C ARG A 198 -0.58 20.07 -26.12
N HIS A 199 -1.13 20.59 -25.03
CA HIS A 199 -1.70 21.94 -25.01
C HIS A 199 -0.62 23.02 -25.23
N LEU A 200 0.57 22.85 -24.65
CA LEU A 200 1.71 23.75 -24.88
C LEU A 200 2.11 23.75 -26.36
N THR A 201 2.32 22.59 -26.98
CA THR A 201 2.68 22.51 -28.42
C THR A 201 1.60 23.09 -29.34
N GLN A 202 0.32 23.01 -28.94
CA GLN A 202 -0.78 23.65 -29.67
C GLN A 202 -0.69 25.17 -29.57
N LEU A 203 -0.54 25.71 -28.36
CA LEU A 203 -0.38 27.15 -28.12
C LEU A 203 0.86 27.72 -28.82
N GLU A 204 1.98 26.97 -28.88
CA GLU A 204 3.18 27.36 -29.64
C GLU A 204 2.96 27.34 -31.16
N GLN A 205 2.08 26.48 -31.68
CA GLN A 205 1.69 26.50 -33.09
C GLN A 205 0.77 27.67 -33.40
N ASP A 206 -0.24 27.91 -32.56
CA ASP A 206 -1.20 29.00 -32.77
C ASP A 206 -0.55 30.38 -32.57
N LYS A 207 0.43 30.49 -31.64
CA LYS A 207 1.30 31.66 -31.54
C LYS A 207 2.03 31.94 -32.86
N ARG A 208 2.70 30.94 -33.44
CA ARG A 208 3.44 31.11 -34.71
C ARG A 208 2.53 31.53 -35.87
N ARG A 209 1.36 30.91 -35.99
CA ARG A 209 0.33 31.31 -36.97
C ARG A 209 -0.13 32.76 -36.79
N LEU A 210 -0.26 33.22 -35.55
CA LEU A 210 -0.63 34.60 -35.26
C LEU A 210 0.52 35.57 -35.57
N GLU A 211 1.77 35.20 -35.28
CA GLU A 211 2.97 35.97 -35.67
C GLU A 211 3.08 36.10 -37.19
N GLU A 212 2.86 35.02 -37.95
CA GLU A 212 2.77 35.01 -39.42
C GLU A 212 1.65 35.94 -39.92
N SER A 213 0.43 35.79 -39.38
CA SER A 213 -0.72 36.63 -39.76
C SER A 213 -0.54 38.12 -39.43
N ILE A 214 0.18 38.44 -38.35
CA ILE A 214 0.55 39.83 -38.01
C ILE A 214 1.56 40.37 -39.03
N HIS A 215 2.57 39.57 -39.39
CA HIS A 215 3.58 39.97 -40.38
C HIS A 215 2.96 40.24 -41.76
N ASP A 216 2.03 39.39 -42.21
CA ASP A 216 1.27 39.58 -43.44
C ASP A 216 0.42 40.85 -43.41
N ALA A 217 -0.28 41.11 -42.29
CA ALA A 217 -1.06 42.32 -42.10
C ALA A 217 -0.19 43.59 -42.08
N GLU A 218 0.96 43.56 -41.41
CA GLU A 218 1.95 44.66 -41.45
C GLU A 218 2.49 44.89 -42.87
N SER A 219 2.75 43.82 -43.62
CA SER A 219 3.20 43.90 -45.01
C SER A 219 2.15 44.56 -45.90
N ALA A 220 0.88 44.13 -45.79
CA ALA A 220 -0.24 44.73 -46.51
C ALA A 220 -0.45 46.21 -46.15
N LEU A 221 -0.39 46.57 -44.87
CA LEU A 221 -0.47 47.97 -44.42
C LEU A 221 0.71 48.82 -44.94
N ARG A 222 1.92 48.25 -44.96
CA ARG A 222 3.12 48.92 -45.49
C ARG A 222 3.02 49.16 -47.00
N MET A 223 2.44 48.22 -47.75
CA MET A 223 2.15 48.41 -49.18
C MET A 223 1.07 49.49 -49.39
N ALA A 224 -0.06 49.40 -48.69
CA ALA A 224 -1.13 50.40 -48.78
C ALA A 224 -0.68 51.82 -48.36
N ALA A 225 0.32 51.94 -47.48
CA ALA A 225 0.94 53.21 -47.15
C ALA A 225 1.80 53.78 -48.30
N LYS A 226 2.59 52.92 -48.98
CA LYS A 226 3.35 53.31 -50.18
C LYS A 226 2.44 53.71 -51.33
N ASP A 227 1.35 52.99 -51.55
CA ASP A 227 0.40 53.30 -52.62
C ASP A 227 -0.22 54.71 -52.43
N LYS A 228 -0.56 55.07 -51.17
CA LYS A 228 -0.98 56.43 -50.84
C LYS A 228 0.12 57.47 -51.05
N GLU A 229 1.38 57.16 -50.75
CA GLU A 229 2.50 58.07 -51.00
C GLU A 229 2.74 58.31 -52.51
N LEU A 230 2.55 57.28 -53.34
CA LEU A 230 2.60 57.38 -54.80
C LEU A 230 1.49 58.29 -55.35
N ILE A 231 0.25 58.14 -54.86
CA ILE A 231 -0.86 58.98 -55.32
C ILE A 231 -0.68 60.44 -54.84
N VAL A 232 -0.27 60.69 -53.59
CA VAL A 232 0.14 62.03 -53.12
C VAL A 232 1.17 62.66 -54.05
N SER A 233 2.20 61.89 -54.43
CA SER A 233 3.28 62.36 -55.30
C SER A 233 2.78 62.66 -56.72
N HIS A 234 1.90 61.82 -57.26
CA HIS A 234 1.24 62.05 -58.55
C HIS A 234 0.36 63.30 -58.53
N MET A 235 -0.49 63.47 -57.52
CA MET A 235 -1.38 64.64 -57.41
C MET A 235 -0.60 65.95 -57.29
N LYS A 236 0.50 65.98 -56.52
CA LYS A 236 1.42 67.13 -56.47
C LYS A 236 2.12 67.40 -57.79
N SER A 237 2.44 66.36 -58.57
CA SER A 237 3.02 66.52 -59.91
C SER A 237 2.02 67.17 -60.86
N VAL A 238 0.77 66.70 -60.88
CA VAL A 238 -0.33 67.27 -61.68
C VAL A 238 -0.65 68.70 -61.24
N GLU A 239 -0.72 68.97 -59.93
CA GLU A 239 -0.88 70.32 -59.35
C GLU A 239 0.21 71.28 -59.84
N SER A 240 1.48 70.83 -59.86
CA SER A 240 2.63 71.60 -60.35
C SER A 240 2.56 71.88 -61.85
N ILE A 241 2.02 70.94 -62.65
CA ILE A 241 1.77 71.15 -64.08
C ILE A 241 0.70 72.23 -64.28
N PHE A 242 -0.43 72.16 -63.56
CA PHE A 242 -1.45 73.22 -63.60
C PHE A 242 -0.89 74.57 -63.15
N GLN A 243 -0.07 74.58 -62.10
CA GLN A 243 0.60 75.78 -61.60
C GLN A 243 1.49 76.41 -62.70
N ASN A 244 2.31 75.60 -63.38
CA ASN A 244 3.14 76.05 -64.50
C ASN A 244 2.31 76.57 -65.69
N VAL A 245 1.20 75.90 -66.04
CA VAL A 245 0.27 76.40 -67.08
C VAL A 245 -0.35 77.74 -66.68
N ARG A 246 -0.77 77.93 -65.42
CA ARG A 246 -1.26 79.21 -64.89
C ARG A 246 -0.22 80.31 -65.06
N ASP A 247 1.02 80.01 -64.71
CA ASP A 247 2.13 80.98 -64.72
C ASP A 247 2.57 81.32 -66.16
N GLN A 248 2.60 80.35 -67.08
CA GLN A 248 2.83 80.58 -68.51
C GLN A 248 1.74 81.45 -69.15
N ILE A 249 0.47 81.15 -68.88
CA ILE A 249 -0.64 81.97 -69.38
C ILE A 249 -0.52 83.39 -68.82
N SER A 250 -0.15 83.53 -67.54
CA SER A 250 0.05 84.84 -66.88
C SER A 250 1.21 85.62 -67.51
N LEU A 251 2.36 84.98 -67.74
CA LEU A 251 3.51 85.61 -68.41
C LEU A 251 3.17 86.06 -69.83
N SER A 252 2.43 85.24 -70.59
CA SER A 252 1.95 85.59 -71.94
C SER A 252 0.84 86.65 -71.98
N TRP A 253 0.26 86.98 -70.82
CA TRP A 253 -0.74 88.03 -70.65
C TRP A 253 -0.07 89.37 -70.33
N THR A 254 0.99 89.37 -69.51
CA THR A 254 1.75 90.58 -69.13
C THR A 254 2.34 91.33 -70.34
N THR A 255 2.56 90.65 -71.47
CA THR A 255 3.06 91.23 -72.72
C THR A 255 1.97 91.75 -73.67
N ALA A 256 0.69 91.45 -73.42
CA ALA A 256 -0.42 91.77 -74.32
C ALA A 256 -1.61 92.41 -73.56
N SER A 257 -1.79 93.73 -73.76
CA SER A 257 -2.92 94.53 -73.26
C SER A 257 -3.05 94.62 -71.73
N ARG A 258 -2.36 95.61 -71.14
CA ARG A 258 -2.66 96.13 -69.79
C ARG A 258 -4.01 96.87 -69.82
N ASN A 259 -5.12 96.14 -69.73
CA ASN A 259 -6.46 96.70 -69.49
C ASN A 259 -7.23 95.82 -68.50
N ASP A 260 -7.52 96.38 -67.33
CA ASP A 260 -8.25 95.71 -66.25
C ASP A 260 -9.67 95.33 -66.67
N PHE A 261 -9.95 94.03 -66.72
CA PHE A 261 -11.31 93.51 -66.83
C PHE A 261 -11.46 92.27 -65.95
N ALA A 262 -11.78 92.50 -64.68
CA ALA A 262 -12.15 91.46 -63.73
C ALA A 262 -13.53 90.86 -64.09
N LEU A 263 -13.55 89.94 -65.05
CA LEU A 263 -14.72 89.10 -65.31
C LEU A 263 -14.81 88.04 -64.20
N GLN A 264 -15.67 88.29 -63.21
CA GLN A 264 -16.05 87.26 -62.25
C GLN A 264 -16.86 86.17 -62.95
N LEU A 265 -16.19 85.09 -63.36
CA LEU A 265 -16.86 83.83 -63.62
C LEU A 265 -17.46 83.27 -62.31
N PRO A 266 -18.49 82.41 -62.37
CA PRO A 266 -19.08 81.80 -61.18
C PRO A 266 -18.02 81.05 -60.36
N LYS A 267 -17.80 81.52 -59.13
CA LYS A 267 -16.99 80.80 -58.13
C LYS A 267 -17.70 79.50 -57.79
N LEU A 268 -17.25 78.39 -58.35
CA LEU A 268 -17.70 77.07 -57.94
C LEU A 268 -17.24 76.85 -56.49
N HIS A 269 -18.20 76.88 -55.56
CA HIS A 269 -17.95 76.73 -54.13
C HIS A 269 -17.31 75.36 -53.84
N LEU A 270 -16.09 75.39 -53.32
CA LEU A 270 -15.31 74.18 -52.99
C LEU A 270 -15.67 73.58 -51.62
N GLU A 271 -16.80 73.99 -51.03
CA GLU A 271 -17.19 73.65 -49.65
C GLU A 271 -17.53 72.17 -49.44
N THR A 272 -17.79 71.41 -50.53
CA THR A 272 -18.15 69.99 -50.47
C THR A 272 -17.07 69.09 -49.85
N PHE A 273 -15.80 69.53 -49.81
CA PHE A 273 -14.71 68.75 -49.18
C PHE A 273 -14.51 69.06 -47.69
N ALA A 274 -15.19 70.06 -47.13
CA ALA A 274 -15.03 70.46 -45.73
C ALA A 274 -15.96 69.71 -44.75
N MET A 275 -16.96 68.99 -45.25
CA MET A 275 -18.02 68.45 -44.40
C MET A 275 -17.73 67.01 -43.93
N GLU A 276 -17.24 66.94 -42.69
CA GLU A 276 -17.71 66.02 -41.66
C GLU A 276 -17.34 64.53 -41.77
N GLY A 277 -16.16 64.18 -41.23
CA GLY A 277 -15.84 62.81 -40.80
C GLY A 277 -14.36 62.43 -40.94
N LEU A 278 -13.71 62.89 -42.01
CA LEU A 278 -12.30 62.63 -42.27
C LEU A 278 -11.45 63.86 -41.94
N LYS A 279 -10.57 63.73 -40.93
CA LYS A 279 -9.32 64.49 -40.94
C LYS A 279 -8.54 64.01 -42.16
N GLY A 280 -8.65 64.74 -43.27
CA GLY A 280 -8.13 64.33 -44.57
C GLY A 280 -6.67 63.91 -44.47
N GLY A 281 -6.37 62.68 -44.88
CA GLY A 281 -4.98 62.22 -44.98
C GLY A 281 -4.20 63.04 -46.01
N PRO A 282 -2.86 62.94 -46.05
CA PRO A 282 -2.02 63.67 -47.02
C PRO A 282 -2.49 63.53 -48.47
N GLU A 283 -3.04 62.35 -48.79
CA GLU A 283 -3.74 62.01 -50.02
C GLU A 283 -4.89 62.97 -50.37
N VAL A 284 -5.86 63.11 -49.47
CA VAL A 284 -7.05 63.96 -49.66
C VAL A 284 -6.64 65.42 -49.80
N ILE A 285 -5.63 65.85 -49.05
CA ILE A 285 -5.06 67.20 -49.14
C ILE A 285 -4.41 67.43 -50.52
N ALA A 286 -3.66 66.47 -51.05
CA ALA A 286 -3.04 66.56 -52.37
C ALA A 286 -4.08 66.56 -53.51
N PHE A 287 -5.14 65.76 -53.41
CA PHE A 287 -6.29 65.82 -54.33
C PHE A 287 -6.98 67.19 -54.28
N GLN A 288 -7.23 67.73 -53.08
CA GLN A 288 -7.89 69.01 -52.90
C GLN A 288 -7.06 70.16 -53.51
N ALA A 289 -5.74 70.16 -53.29
CA ALA A 289 -4.83 71.15 -53.85
C ALA A 289 -4.76 71.09 -55.39
N MET A 290 -4.67 69.88 -55.96
CA MET A 290 -4.74 69.65 -57.40
C MET A 290 -6.06 70.16 -58.02
N ILE A 291 -7.20 69.90 -57.38
CA ILE A 291 -8.52 70.37 -57.85
C ILE A 291 -8.61 71.91 -57.80
N ILE A 292 -8.08 72.55 -56.75
CA ILE A 292 -8.01 74.02 -56.66
C ILE A 292 -7.18 74.58 -57.82
N SER A 293 -5.97 74.05 -58.04
CA SER A 293 -5.07 74.48 -59.11
C SER A 293 -5.70 74.29 -60.50
N PHE A 294 -6.43 73.19 -60.73
CA PHE A 294 -7.21 72.98 -61.95
C PHE A 294 -8.32 74.03 -62.14
N ILE A 295 -9.10 74.32 -61.10
CA ILE A 295 -10.19 75.31 -61.16
C ILE A 295 -9.65 76.72 -61.42
N ASP A 296 -8.52 77.09 -60.79
CA ASP A 296 -7.81 78.35 -61.04
C ASP A 296 -7.41 78.48 -62.51
N VAL A 297 -6.74 77.45 -63.07
CA VAL A 297 -6.34 77.42 -64.49
C VAL A 297 -7.55 77.52 -65.41
N TYR A 298 -8.61 76.78 -65.11
CA TYR A 298 -9.84 76.78 -65.90
C TYR A 298 -10.51 78.18 -65.92
N GLN A 299 -10.72 78.79 -64.75
CA GLN A 299 -11.30 80.14 -64.64
C GLN A 299 -10.42 81.19 -65.33
N PHE A 300 -9.10 81.07 -65.21
CA PHE A 300 -8.14 81.97 -65.86
C PHE A 300 -8.15 81.83 -67.39
N ALA A 301 -8.22 80.59 -67.90
CA ALA A 301 -8.36 80.32 -69.33
C ALA A 301 -9.68 80.85 -69.90
N CYS A 302 -10.81 80.64 -69.23
CA CYS A 302 -12.10 81.21 -69.62
C CYS A 302 -12.06 82.75 -69.64
N SER A 303 -11.43 83.37 -68.64
CA SER A 303 -11.28 84.83 -68.56
C SER A 303 -10.45 85.37 -69.73
N ARG A 304 -9.37 84.66 -70.12
CA ARG A 304 -8.56 84.98 -71.31
C ARG A 304 -9.37 84.85 -72.60
N VAL A 305 -10.14 83.78 -72.77
CA VAL A 305 -11.01 83.60 -73.96
C VAL A 305 -12.00 84.75 -74.07
N SER A 306 -12.73 85.08 -72.99
CA SER A 306 -13.68 86.20 -72.96
C SER A 306 -13.04 87.57 -73.17
N ALA A 307 -11.74 87.72 -72.93
CA ALA A 307 -11.01 88.95 -73.23
C ALA A 307 -10.53 89.01 -74.70
N LEU A 308 -10.03 87.89 -75.24
CA LEU A 308 -9.69 87.78 -76.66
C LEU A 308 -10.93 87.93 -77.56
N GLU A 309 -12.09 87.43 -77.14
CA GLU A 309 -13.37 87.65 -77.83
C GLU A 309 -13.72 89.15 -77.89
N ARG A 310 -13.55 89.88 -76.78
CA ARG A 310 -13.75 91.33 -76.73
C ARG A 310 -12.75 92.06 -77.63
N GLU A 311 -11.48 91.66 -77.62
CA GLU A 311 -10.47 92.22 -78.53
C GLU A 311 -10.81 91.96 -80.01
N ILE A 312 -11.22 90.74 -80.37
CA ILE A 312 -11.66 90.38 -81.72
C ILE A 312 -12.90 91.20 -82.14
N THR A 313 -13.87 91.39 -81.24
CA THR A 313 -15.04 92.25 -81.55
C THR A 313 -14.66 93.72 -81.70
N SER A 314 -13.71 94.22 -80.90
CA SER A 314 -13.14 95.57 -81.05
C SER A 314 -12.41 95.74 -82.38
N HIS A 315 -11.55 94.79 -82.76
CA HIS A 315 -10.85 94.78 -84.05
C HIS A 315 -11.83 94.69 -85.22
N ARG A 316 -12.88 93.86 -85.13
CA ARG A 316 -13.97 93.81 -86.12
C ARG A 316 -14.70 95.15 -86.25
N HIS A 317 -14.97 95.82 -85.13
CA HIS A 317 -15.58 97.15 -85.12
C HIS A 317 -14.65 98.19 -85.76
N HIS A 318 -13.38 98.23 -85.38
CA HIS A 318 -12.39 99.14 -85.97
C HIS A 318 -12.20 98.91 -87.47
N ILE A 319 -12.16 97.66 -87.94
CA ILE A 319 -12.14 97.30 -89.36
C ILE A 319 -13.43 97.76 -90.07
N ALA A 320 -14.59 97.67 -89.43
CA ALA A 320 -15.84 98.18 -89.99
C ALA A 320 -15.83 99.72 -90.12
N THR A 321 -15.30 100.43 -89.10
CA THR A 321 -15.10 101.89 -89.15
C THR A 321 -14.13 102.29 -90.26
N LEU A 322 -12.96 101.64 -90.35
CA LEU A 322 -11.99 101.85 -91.44
C LEU A 322 -12.60 101.61 -92.83
N LYS A 323 -13.43 100.56 -92.99
CA LYS A 323 -14.15 100.32 -94.24
C LYS A 323 -15.16 101.43 -94.56
N SER A 324 -15.89 101.91 -93.55
CA SER A 324 -16.85 103.02 -93.69
C SER A 324 -16.16 104.34 -94.03
N GLU A 325 -15.04 104.65 -93.37
CA GLU A 325 -14.22 105.83 -93.66
C GLU A 325 -13.61 105.76 -95.06
N LEU A 326 -13.10 104.60 -95.48
CA LEU A 326 -12.57 104.39 -96.83
C LEU A 326 -13.68 104.54 -97.89
N GLN A 327 -14.86 103.96 -97.67
CA GLN A 327 -16.02 104.16 -98.55
C GLN A 327 -16.42 105.65 -98.63
N THR A 328 -16.40 106.35 -97.50
CA THR A 328 -16.68 107.80 -97.44
C THR A 328 -15.60 108.60 -98.16
N ALA A 329 -14.33 108.21 -98.08
CA ALA A 329 -13.22 108.84 -98.80
C ALA A 329 -13.35 108.63 -100.32
N CYS A 330 -13.63 107.41 -100.78
CA CYS A 330 -13.88 107.11 -102.20
C CYS A 330 -15.12 107.86 -102.74
N LEU A 331 -16.15 108.10 -101.90
CA LEU A 331 -17.29 108.93 -102.27
C LEU A 331 -16.89 110.41 -102.43
N ARG A 332 -16.10 110.97 -101.50
CA ARG A 332 -15.56 112.34 -101.65
C ARG A 332 -14.63 112.48 -102.85
N GLU A 333 -13.85 111.46 -103.18
CA GLU A 333 -12.97 111.44 -104.34
C GLU A 333 -13.79 111.43 -105.65
N ASN A 334 -14.84 110.61 -105.74
CA ASN A 334 -15.79 110.63 -106.87
C ASN A 334 -16.57 111.96 -106.96
N GLU A 335 -16.94 112.58 -105.84
CA GLU A 335 -17.52 113.93 -105.85
C GLU A 335 -16.53 114.97 -106.37
N SER A 336 -15.24 114.86 -106.00
CA SER A 336 -14.19 115.78 -106.49
C SER A 336 -13.95 115.66 -108.01
N LEU A 337 -14.09 114.46 -108.57
CA LEU A 337 -14.04 114.22 -110.02
C LEU A 337 -15.30 114.71 -110.76
N HIS A 338 -16.43 114.88 -110.06
CA HIS A 338 -17.66 115.44 -110.65
C HIS A 338 -17.79 116.96 -110.52
N SER A 339 -16.96 117.62 -109.71
CA SER A 339 -16.96 119.09 -109.59
C SER A 339 -16.17 119.84 -110.69
N ASP A 340 -15.32 119.18 -111.46
CA ASP A 340 -14.46 119.79 -112.50
C ASP A 340 -14.74 119.29 -113.93
N SER A 341 -16.03 119.11 -114.29
CA SER A 341 -16.43 119.09 -115.70
C SER A 341 -17.88 119.51 -115.90
N ARG A 342 -18.09 120.80 -116.18
CA ARG A 342 -19.36 121.31 -116.73
C ARG A 342 -19.08 122.32 -117.83
N ASN A 343 -18.83 121.82 -119.05
CA ASN A 343 -19.48 122.24 -120.31
C ASN A 343 -18.73 121.74 -121.55
N ALA A 344 -19.16 120.62 -122.14
CA ALA A 344 -19.30 120.48 -123.60
C ALA A 344 -20.03 119.17 -123.99
N SER A 345 -21.10 119.31 -124.79
CA SER A 345 -21.56 118.35 -125.79
C SER A 345 -22.16 116.98 -125.37
N SER A 346 -23.49 116.95 -125.36
CA SER A 346 -24.33 116.14 -126.28
C SER A 346 -24.27 114.60 -126.32
N ILE A 347 -25.47 113.98 -126.34
CA ILE A 347 -25.83 112.75 -127.11
C ILE A 347 -25.19 111.43 -126.57
N LEU A 348 -25.89 110.34 -126.20
CA LEU A 348 -27.16 109.74 -126.65
C LEU A 348 -27.82 108.79 -125.59
N THR A 349 -28.95 108.20 -125.98
CA THR A 349 -29.90 107.33 -125.25
C THR A 349 -29.58 105.82 -125.23
N VAL A 350 -30.45 105.02 -124.55
CA VAL A 350 -30.66 103.54 -124.63
C VAL A 350 -29.74 102.73 -123.69
N SER A 351 -30.18 102.24 -122.52
CA SER A 351 -31.11 101.12 -122.22
C SER A 351 -30.56 99.70 -122.51
N SER A 352 -30.52 98.82 -121.49
CA SER A 352 -31.08 97.44 -121.47
C SER A 352 -30.28 96.41 -120.63
N SER A 353 -30.98 95.73 -119.70
CA SER A 353 -30.89 94.31 -119.28
C SER A 353 -29.55 93.56 -119.01
N LEU A 354 -29.48 92.94 -117.81
CA LEU A 354 -29.27 91.50 -117.47
C LEU A 354 -28.92 90.48 -118.61
N PRO A 355 -28.30 89.28 -118.35
CA PRO A 355 -28.06 88.61 -117.04
C PRO A 355 -26.75 87.73 -116.90
N GLN A 356 -26.64 87.06 -115.74
CA GLN A 356 -26.08 85.71 -115.43
C GLN A 356 -24.75 85.14 -116.01
N LEU A 357 -24.04 84.41 -115.12
CA LEU A 357 -23.62 82.98 -115.18
C LEU A 357 -22.15 82.83 -114.69
N ASP A 358 -21.86 82.41 -113.44
CA ASP A 358 -21.82 81.05 -112.84
C ASP A 358 -20.50 80.24 -113.07
N GLN A 359 -20.08 79.55 -112.00
CA GLN A 359 -19.30 78.30 -111.93
C GLN A 359 -17.75 78.22 -112.00
N GLY A 360 -17.16 77.40 -111.10
CA GLY A 360 -15.77 76.87 -111.14
C GLY A 360 -14.94 77.06 -109.84
N CYS A 361 -15.11 76.33 -108.73
CA CYS A 361 -14.87 74.89 -108.44
C CYS A 361 -13.46 74.54 -107.87
N LEU A 362 -13.37 74.46 -106.52
CA LEU A 362 -12.71 73.43 -105.65
C LEU A 362 -11.20 73.06 -105.80
N PRO A 363 -10.56 72.29 -104.87
CA PRO A 363 -11.01 71.65 -103.60
C PRO A 363 -10.24 72.18 -102.35
N GLY A 364 -10.42 71.74 -101.09
CA GLY A 364 -11.35 70.80 -100.43
C GLY A 364 -10.67 70.11 -99.23
N PHE A 365 -11.30 70.09 -98.04
CA PHE A 365 -10.90 69.24 -96.90
C PHE A 365 -12.15 68.82 -96.09
N LEU A 366 -12.13 67.59 -95.56
CA LEU A 366 -13.30 66.86 -95.06
C LEU A 366 -13.54 67.05 -93.54
N PRO A 367 -14.79 66.90 -93.06
CA PRO A 367 -15.07 66.68 -91.64
C PRO A 367 -14.60 65.28 -91.21
N LEU A 368 -13.99 65.16 -90.04
CA LEU A 368 -13.64 63.86 -89.46
C LEU A 368 -14.91 63.12 -89.01
N LYS A 369 -15.01 61.84 -89.39
CA LYS A 369 -16.02 60.90 -88.89
C LYS A 369 -15.81 60.65 -87.40
N SER A 370 -16.92 60.40 -86.68
CA SER A 370 -16.87 59.63 -85.44
C SER A 370 -16.60 58.17 -85.77
N GLU A 371 -15.45 57.65 -85.35
CA GLU A 371 -15.21 56.20 -85.33
C GLU A 371 -15.81 55.60 -84.06
N SER A 372 -16.65 54.59 -84.25
CA SER A 372 -17.24 53.76 -83.21
C SER A 372 -16.83 52.32 -83.50
N ASP A 373 -15.73 51.87 -82.91
CA ASP A 373 -15.32 50.46 -83.00
C ASP A 373 -15.81 49.68 -81.78
N TYR A 374 -16.59 48.64 -82.09
CA TYR A 374 -16.93 47.54 -81.21
C TYR A 374 -15.88 46.42 -81.37
N ASP A 375 -15.68 45.64 -80.29
CA ASP A 375 -15.27 44.22 -80.32
C ASP A 375 -13.82 43.90 -80.80
N LEU A 376 -13.03 42.95 -80.25
CA LEU A 376 -13.23 41.90 -79.23
C LEU A 376 -11.82 41.40 -78.72
N PRO A 377 -11.60 40.18 -78.13
CA PRO A 377 -11.40 39.91 -76.69
C PRO A 377 -10.03 39.28 -76.31
N PHE A 378 -10.05 38.50 -75.20
CA PHE A 378 -9.05 37.58 -74.61
C PHE A 378 -8.19 38.18 -73.47
N THR A 379 -7.92 37.47 -72.36
CA THR A 379 -8.17 36.05 -72.03
C THR A 379 -8.55 35.83 -70.57
N LEU A 380 -9.40 34.83 -70.33
CA LEU A 380 -9.72 34.26 -69.02
C LEU A 380 -8.51 33.48 -68.45
N ALA A 381 -8.19 33.68 -67.16
CA ALA A 381 -7.29 32.80 -66.40
C ALA A 381 -7.78 32.64 -64.94
N HIS A 382 -8.94 32.02 -64.78
CA HIS A 382 -9.47 31.63 -63.47
C HIS A 382 -8.93 30.25 -63.11
N ASN A 383 -7.88 30.18 -62.27
CA ASN A 383 -7.36 28.91 -61.75
C ASN A 383 -7.84 28.70 -60.31
N ARG A 384 -8.99 28.05 -60.17
CA ARG A 384 -9.53 27.53 -58.92
C ARG A 384 -9.50 26.01 -59.00
N SER A 385 -8.82 25.35 -58.07
CA SER A 385 -8.76 23.89 -57.97
C SER A 385 -8.51 23.47 -56.52
N PRO A 386 -8.93 22.26 -56.10
CA PRO A 386 -9.80 22.21 -54.93
C PRO A 386 -9.28 21.33 -53.77
N ILE A 387 -10.10 21.35 -52.72
CA ILE A 387 -10.07 20.46 -51.56
C ILE A 387 -9.88 19.00 -51.97
N SER A 388 -8.98 18.29 -51.28
CA SER A 388 -8.98 16.83 -51.21
C SER A 388 -8.76 16.37 -49.77
N SER A 389 -9.78 15.74 -49.21
CA SER A 389 -9.78 15.10 -47.90
C SER A 389 -9.75 13.59 -48.06
N SER A 390 -8.83 12.88 -47.41
CA SER A 390 -8.97 11.45 -47.14
C SER A 390 -8.07 10.98 -46.01
N PHE A 391 -8.68 10.49 -44.93
CA PHE A 391 -8.05 9.53 -44.03
C PHE A 391 -7.78 8.22 -44.80
N PRO A 392 -6.93 7.33 -44.25
CA PRO A 392 -7.57 6.13 -43.69
C PRO A 392 -7.06 5.72 -42.31
N SER A 393 -7.97 5.10 -41.56
CA SER A 393 -7.73 4.43 -40.29
C SER A 393 -6.90 3.16 -40.45
N ASN A 394 -6.20 2.73 -39.41
CA ASN A 394 -6.06 1.31 -39.10
C ASN A 394 -5.92 1.05 -37.58
N LEU A 395 -6.39 -0.12 -37.14
CA LEU A 395 -6.72 -0.48 -35.76
C LEU A 395 -5.93 -1.71 -35.29
N HIS A 396 -5.69 -1.82 -33.97
CA HIS A 396 -5.15 -3.00 -33.23
C HIS A 396 -3.70 -3.41 -33.64
N VAL A 397 -2.81 -3.96 -32.80
CA VAL A 397 -2.81 -4.93 -31.68
C VAL A 397 -1.61 -4.59 -30.76
N MET A 398 -1.52 -4.77 -29.43
CA MET A 398 -2.43 -5.03 -28.29
C MET A 398 -1.66 -4.68 -26.98
N SER A 399 -2.30 -4.71 -25.80
CA SER A 399 -1.59 -4.77 -24.50
C SER A 399 -2.44 -5.43 -23.40
N ALA A 400 -1.81 -5.83 -22.29
CA ALA A 400 -2.30 -6.78 -21.27
C ALA A 400 -2.33 -8.25 -21.75
N LYS A 401 -2.20 -9.28 -20.88
CA LYS A 401 -2.52 -9.32 -19.45
C LYS A 401 -1.64 -10.35 -18.70
N ARG A 402 -1.24 -10.02 -17.46
CA ARG A 402 -0.57 -10.93 -16.52
C ARG A 402 -1.58 -11.94 -15.95
N ALA A 403 -1.22 -13.22 -15.85
CA ALA A 403 -2.03 -14.26 -15.22
C ALA A 403 -1.20 -15.13 -14.26
N MET A 404 -1.52 -15.00 -12.97
CA MET A 404 -1.39 -15.96 -11.87
C MET A 404 -2.47 -15.48 -10.88
N PRO A 405 -3.36 -16.37 -10.37
CA PRO A 405 -2.94 -17.33 -9.35
C PRO A 405 -3.60 -18.73 -9.47
N ASN A 406 -2.97 -19.73 -8.85
CA ASN A 406 -3.56 -20.55 -7.77
C ASN A 406 -2.65 -21.76 -7.48
N GLY A 407 -2.30 -21.91 -6.20
CA GLY A 407 -1.71 -23.11 -5.62
C GLY A 407 -2.06 -23.10 -4.14
N CYS A 408 -2.87 -24.07 -3.73
CA CYS A 408 -3.06 -24.45 -2.33
C CYS A 408 -1.97 -25.45 -1.92
#